data_AF-A0A949LKJ7-F1
#
_entry.id   AF-A0A949LKJ7-F1
#
_cell.length_a   1.000
_cell.length_b   1.000
_cell.length_c   1.000
_cell.angle_alpha   90.00
_cell.angle_beta   90.00
_cell.angle_gamma   90.00
#
_symmetry.space_group_name_H-M   'P 1'
#
loop_
_entity.id
_entity.type
_entity.pdbx_description
1 polymer ?
#
loop_
_entity_poly.entity_id
_entity_poly.type
_entity_poly.pdbx_seq_one_letter_code
_entity_poly.pdbx_strand_id
1 'polypeptide(L)'
;MTHPENKNPELISLDALTAGAFSATTSGERIALLQTWLSSEPSLQALQDVFKEMSHRDKGAAKVLRESMEEKRRHIEQEALSHSWAEKGIALRDAPRINIADAMAWQRDAAKAGAPLSREPLAGLKTALADRVKAIEDLQHQSQVQREAAVLLAQRIEVLSTKPWQDALALREALHTDLDRWQAQAKSLTDDAQWSSVDAKFPPALQTSAQQLQAVWMAFGDALQLTETAAADSQAPLPAVPAWAEQIRQARHPSQAQAQQAQVVPSATATATGVASEATRKVKPMGDKVLIDQQRLELATQAEALFKPDSEPAMGGRKMQEILRHLREEWKKVDKQAAPNPALWKRFDAACNKAHVVVDAWLKEARAQTAANKAQRLALIEELKTWAAEHAQGPDWKGVARQLHQFAQRWRESGHLSEKMFAELQPQWKAAIHAAHEPLEAVQKVSLERRNALIAEAQTLGAAPTLRIDAVKALQQRWQEEAHAV
;
A
#
# COMPACT_ATOMS: atom_id res chain seq x y z
N MET A 1 49.10 -3.75 -69.30
CA MET A 1 49.69 -3.74 -67.95
C MET A 1 49.25 -5.02 -67.26
N THR A 2 50.20 -5.89 -66.98
CA THR A 2 49.97 -7.21 -66.36
C THR A 2 49.62 -7.04 -64.89
N HIS A 3 48.43 -7.49 -64.50
CA HIS A 3 48.03 -7.59 -63.10
C HIS A 3 48.99 -8.54 -62.36
N PRO A 4 49.48 -8.21 -61.16
CA PRO A 4 50.19 -9.18 -60.34
C PRO A 4 49.16 -10.22 -59.87
N GLU A 5 49.26 -11.45 -60.39
CA GLU A 5 48.53 -12.60 -59.85
C GLU A 5 48.85 -12.72 -58.36
N ASN A 6 47.83 -12.59 -57.52
CA ASN A 6 47.93 -12.65 -56.08
C ASN A 6 48.13 -14.12 -55.67
N LYS A 7 49.39 -14.59 -55.59
CA LYS A 7 49.78 -16.01 -55.41
C LYS A 7 49.46 -16.62 -54.02
N ASN A 8 48.77 -15.90 -53.14
CA ASN A 8 48.43 -16.40 -51.81
C ASN A 8 47.04 -17.08 -51.84
N PRO A 9 46.94 -18.41 -51.63
CA PRO A 9 45.67 -19.15 -51.69
C PRO A 9 44.62 -18.64 -50.70
N GLU A 10 45.05 -18.12 -49.55
CA GLU A 10 44.17 -17.53 -48.54
C GLU A 10 43.48 -16.25 -49.05
N LEU A 11 44.22 -15.41 -49.77
CA LEU A 11 43.69 -14.18 -50.36
C LEU A 11 42.71 -14.48 -51.52
N ILE A 12 42.95 -15.54 -52.29
CA ILE A 12 42.02 -15.97 -53.35
C ILE A 12 40.69 -16.43 -52.74
N SER A 13 40.74 -17.16 -51.64
CA SER A 13 39.55 -17.62 -50.91
C SER A 13 38.74 -16.45 -50.34
N LEU A 14 39.40 -15.49 -49.68
CA LEU A 14 38.74 -14.31 -49.13
C LEU A 14 38.17 -13.39 -50.23
N ASP A 15 38.84 -13.32 -51.39
CA ASP A 15 38.35 -12.56 -52.54
C ASP A 15 37.10 -13.19 -53.16
N ALA A 16 37.08 -14.53 -53.31
CA ALA A 16 35.88 -15.24 -53.74
C ALA A 16 34.71 -15.05 -52.77
N LEU A 17 35.00 -15.11 -51.46
CA LEU A 17 34.00 -14.94 -50.39
C LEU A 17 33.40 -13.53 -50.34
N THR A 18 34.16 -12.51 -50.72
CA THR A 18 33.74 -11.09 -50.74
C THR A 18 33.37 -10.59 -52.14
N ALA A 19 33.09 -11.50 -53.07
CA ALA A 19 32.71 -11.20 -54.45
C ALA A 19 33.70 -10.30 -55.21
N GLY A 20 35.00 -10.42 -54.93
CA GLY A 20 36.06 -9.68 -55.62
C GLY A 20 36.53 -8.41 -54.90
N ALA A 21 36.22 -8.21 -53.62
CA ALA A 21 36.59 -6.99 -52.92
C ALA A 21 38.11 -6.76 -52.81
N PHE A 22 38.93 -7.82 -52.79
CA PHE A 22 40.38 -7.71 -52.75
C PHE A 22 41.00 -7.42 -54.13
N SER A 23 40.35 -7.86 -55.21
CA SER A 23 40.73 -7.59 -56.61
C SER A 23 40.15 -6.30 -57.19
N ALA A 24 39.17 -5.68 -56.51
CA ALA A 24 38.58 -4.40 -56.89
C ALA A 24 39.62 -3.28 -57.07
N THR A 25 39.45 -2.50 -58.15
CA THR A 25 40.44 -1.52 -58.62
C THR A 25 40.31 -0.17 -57.92
N THR A 26 39.13 0.16 -57.39
CA THR A 26 38.87 1.40 -56.66
C THR A 26 38.39 1.13 -55.25
N SER A 27 38.62 2.08 -54.34
CA SER A 27 38.13 2.00 -52.95
C SER A 27 36.60 1.97 -52.87
N GLY A 28 35.91 2.71 -53.76
CA GLY A 28 34.44 2.73 -53.81
C GLY A 28 33.83 1.38 -54.24
N GLU A 29 34.38 0.77 -55.29
CA GLU A 29 33.97 -0.57 -55.75
C GLU A 29 34.18 -1.63 -54.66
N ARG A 30 35.33 -1.58 -53.99
CA ARG A 30 35.67 -2.44 -52.85
C ARG A 30 34.67 -2.31 -51.71
N ILE A 31 34.32 -1.08 -51.32
CA ILE A 31 33.32 -0.82 -50.27
C ILE A 31 31.94 -1.39 -50.66
N ALA A 32 31.51 -1.19 -51.91
CA ALA A 32 30.21 -1.69 -52.39
C ALA A 32 30.12 -3.23 -52.38
N LEU A 33 31.20 -3.91 -52.79
CA LEU A 33 31.29 -5.37 -52.75
C LEU A 33 31.27 -5.89 -51.30
N LEU A 34 32.01 -5.23 -50.40
CA LEU A 34 31.96 -5.56 -48.98
C LEU A 34 30.57 -5.34 -48.37
N GLN A 35 29.89 -4.23 -48.69
CA GLN A 35 28.52 -3.99 -48.21
C GLN A 35 27.53 -5.05 -48.71
N THR A 36 27.68 -5.48 -49.97
CA THR A 36 26.89 -6.56 -50.55
C THR A 36 27.13 -7.87 -49.79
N TRP A 37 28.40 -8.20 -49.50
CA TRP A 37 28.75 -9.38 -48.70
C TRP A 37 28.27 -9.28 -47.24
N LEU A 38 28.38 -8.11 -46.60
CA LEU A 38 27.88 -7.89 -45.24
C LEU A 38 26.37 -8.13 -45.12
N SER A 39 25.63 -7.87 -46.20
CA SER A 39 24.18 -8.13 -46.27
C SER A 39 23.83 -9.62 -46.25
N SER A 40 24.80 -10.52 -46.46
CA SER A 40 24.61 -11.97 -46.29
C SER A 40 24.89 -12.46 -44.86
N GLU A 41 25.00 -11.54 -43.90
CA GLU A 41 25.20 -11.80 -42.46
C GLU A 41 26.37 -12.75 -42.12
N PRO A 42 27.60 -12.49 -42.60
CA PRO A 42 28.74 -13.37 -42.38
C PRO A 42 29.06 -13.60 -40.89
N SER A 43 29.73 -14.71 -40.58
CA SER A 43 30.13 -15.04 -39.21
C SER A 43 31.14 -14.02 -38.67
N LEU A 44 31.19 -13.85 -37.34
CA LEU A 44 32.17 -12.94 -36.72
C LEU A 44 33.61 -13.32 -37.06
N GLN A 45 33.89 -14.62 -37.22
CA GLN A 45 35.20 -15.11 -37.64
C GLN A 45 35.51 -14.68 -39.08
N ALA A 46 34.57 -14.87 -40.02
CA ALA A 46 34.76 -14.46 -41.41
C ALA A 46 34.99 -12.95 -41.54
N LEU A 47 34.29 -12.13 -40.74
CA LEU A 47 34.53 -10.69 -40.65
C LEU A 47 35.95 -10.35 -40.16
N GLN A 48 36.46 -11.07 -39.17
CA GLN A 48 37.81 -10.87 -38.64
C GLN A 48 38.88 -11.23 -39.66
N ASP A 49 38.70 -12.36 -40.37
CA ASP A 49 39.63 -12.84 -41.39
C ASP A 49 39.72 -11.85 -42.56
N VAL A 50 38.56 -11.37 -43.06
CA VAL A 50 38.50 -10.34 -44.11
C VAL A 50 39.07 -9.01 -43.63
N PHE A 51 38.75 -8.56 -42.40
CA PHE A 51 39.27 -7.31 -41.84
C PHE A 51 40.79 -7.32 -41.70
N LYS A 52 41.37 -8.42 -41.24
CA LYS A 52 42.82 -8.57 -41.06
C LYS A 52 43.56 -8.24 -42.35
N GLU A 53 43.17 -8.88 -43.44
CA GLU A 53 43.78 -8.66 -44.76
C GLU A 53 43.40 -7.30 -45.37
N MET A 54 42.18 -6.83 -45.17
CA MET A 54 41.70 -5.56 -45.72
C MET A 54 42.34 -4.34 -45.04
N SER A 55 42.68 -4.45 -43.74
CA SER A 55 43.24 -3.35 -42.92
C SER A 55 44.57 -2.82 -43.44
N HIS A 56 45.36 -3.68 -44.09
CA HIS A 56 46.64 -3.32 -44.70
C HIS A 56 46.49 -2.78 -46.13
N ARG A 57 45.35 -3.03 -46.80
CA ARG A 57 45.10 -2.71 -48.21
C ARG A 57 44.31 -1.42 -48.40
N ASP A 58 43.23 -1.25 -47.66
CA ASP A 58 42.34 -0.09 -47.78
C ASP A 58 41.71 0.26 -46.41
N LYS A 59 42.11 1.42 -45.86
CA LYS A 59 41.64 1.89 -44.56
C LYS A 59 40.15 2.25 -44.55
N GLY A 60 39.60 2.72 -45.68
CA GLY A 60 38.18 3.06 -45.83
C GLY A 60 37.30 1.80 -45.84
N ALA A 61 37.69 0.81 -46.64
CA ALA A 61 37.03 -0.50 -46.66
C ALA A 61 37.13 -1.23 -45.31
N ALA A 62 38.30 -1.17 -44.66
CA ALA A 62 38.50 -1.77 -43.34
C ALA A 62 37.65 -1.09 -42.25
N LYS A 63 37.32 0.20 -42.38
CA LYS A 63 36.43 0.90 -41.45
C LYS A 63 35.03 0.30 -41.46
N VAL A 64 34.46 0.04 -42.64
CA VAL A 64 33.12 -0.58 -42.79
C VAL A 64 33.06 -1.96 -42.13
N LEU A 65 34.11 -2.77 -42.30
CA LEU A 65 34.22 -4.09 -41.65
C LEU A 65 34.34 -3.97 -40.13
N ARG A 66 35.09 -2.99 -39.63
CA ARG A 66 35.21 -2.74 -38.19
C ARG A 66 33.87 -2.36 -37.56
N GLU A 67 33.15 -1.43 -38.18
CA GLU A 67 31.83 -0.99 -37.74
C GLU A 67 30.85 -2.18 -37.70
N SER A 68 30.83 -3.02 -38.74
CA SER A 68 29.99 -4.21 -38.78
C SER A 68 30.38 -5.27 -37.73
N MET A 69 31.67 -5.48 -37.46
CA MET A 69 32.13 -6.36 -36.38
C MET A 69 31.72 -5.85 -34.99
N GLU A 70 31.84 -4.54 -34.75
CA GLU A 70 31.42 -3.90 -33.51
C GLU A 70 29.91 -4.04 -33.31
N GLU A 71 29.12 -3.83 -34.37
CA GLU A 71 27.68 -4.03 -34.36
C GLU A 71 27.29 -5.49 -34.07
N LYS A 72 27.94 -6.46 -34.73
CA LYS A 72 27.68 -7.89 -34.49
C LYS A 72 28.06 -8.32 -33.07
N ARG A 73 29.17 -7.83 -32.52
CA ARG A 73 29.54 -8.07 -31.11
C ARG A 73 28.50 -7.50 -30.16
N ARG A 74 28.03 -6.27 -30.41
CA ARG A 74 26.97 -5.64 -29.63
C ARG A 74 25.66 -6.43 -29.70
N HIS A 75 25.31 -6.99 -30.86
CA HIS A 75 24.14 -7.85 -30.99
C HIS A 75 24.25 -9.12 -30.13
N ILE A 76 25.39 -9.82 -30.20
CA ILE A 76 25.65 -11.03 -29.40
C ILE A 76 25.56 -10.71 -27.90
N GLU A 77 26.14 -9.59 -27.46
CA GLU A 77 26.05 -9.15 -26.06
C GLU A 77 24.59 -8.84 -25.65
N GLN A 78 23.83 -8.16 -26.51
CA GLN A 78 22.40 -7.89 -26.27
C GLN A 78 21.56 -9.17 -26.22
N GLU A 79 21.83 -10.17 -27.05
CA GLU A 79 21.16 -11.47 -27.00
C GLU A 79 21.49 -12.24 -25.72
N ALA A 80 22.76 -12.25 -25.31
CA ALA A 80 23.18 -12.88 -24.05
C ALA A 80 22.53 -12.20 -22.83
N LEU A 81 22.46 -10.86 -22.84
CA LEU A 81 21.72 -10.10 -21.84
C LEU A 81 20.23 -10.42 -21.87
N SER A 82 19.63 -10.49 -23.07
CA SER A 82 18.22 -10.86 -23.23
C SER A 82 17.93 -12.23 -22.61
N HIS A 83 18.75 -13.22 -22.93
CA HIS A 83 18.60 -14.59 -22.42
C HIS A 83 18.74 -14.66 -20.89
N SER A 84 19.82 -14.10 -20.34
CA SER A 84 20.07 -14.14 -18.90
C SER A 84 19.02 -13.39 -18.08
N TRP A 85 18.49 -12.27 -18.59
CA TRP A 85 17.39 -11.55 -17.93
C TRP A 85 16.04 -12.24 -18.10
N ALA A 86 15.83 -12.94 -19.21
CA ALA A 86 14.65 -13.77 -19.41
C ALA A 86 14.60 -14.92 -18.39
N GLU A 87 15.70 -15.63 -18.19
CA GLU A 87 15.81 -16.69 -17.18
C GLU A 87 15.49 -16.16 -15.77
N LYS A 88 16.06 -15.01 -15.39
CA LYS A 88 15.75 -14.36 -14.11
C LYS A 88 14.28 -13.97 -14.00
N GLY A 89 13.70 -13.42 -15.07
CA GLY A 89 12.30 -13.02 -15.10
C GLY A 89 11.35 -14.20 -14.98
N ILE A 90 11.65 -15.31 -15.67
CA ILE A 90 10.90 -16.58 -15.58
C ILE A 90 11.00 -17.15 -14.17
N ALA A 91 12.20 -17.21 -13.59
CA ALA A 91 12.39 -17.72 -12.23
C ALA A 91 11.58 -16.91 -11.20
N LEU A 92 11.53 -15.58 -11.33
CA LEU A 92 10.69 -14.73 -10.48
C LEU A 92 9.19 -14.97 -10.73
N ARG A 93 8.77 -15.00 -12.01
CA ARG A 93 7.37 -15.18 -12.42
C ARG A 93 6.81 -16.53 -12.03
N ASP A 94 7.61 -17.59 -11.97
CA ASP A 94 7.16 -18.95 -11.68
C ASP A 94 7.45 -19.38 -10.23
N ALA A 95 8.08 -18.50 -9.43
CA ALA A 95 8.35 -18.76 -8.03
C ALA A 95 7.05 -19.06 -7.25
N PRO A 96 6.95 -20.16 -6.47
CA PRO A 96 5.77 -20.47 -5.66
C PRO A 96 5.42 -19.39 -4.64
N ARG A 97 6.44 -18.65 -4.17
CA ARG A 97 6.32 -17.40 -3.43
C ARG A 97 7.20 -16.35 -4.11
N ILE A 98 6.57 -15.40 -4.79
CA ILE A 98 7.31 -14.33 -5.48
C ILE A 98 7.85 -13.34 -4.45
N ASN A 99 9.11 -12.93 -4.62
CA ASN A 99 9.62 -11.76 -3.92
C ASN A 99 9.18 -10.50 -4.68
N ILE A 100 8.19 -9.79 -4.14
CA ILE A 100 7.61 -8.60 -4.77
C ILE A 100 8.66 -7.52 -5.03
N ALA A 101 9.61 -7.33 -4.11
CA ALA A 101 10.67 -6.33 -4.25
C ALA A 101 11.57 -6.65 -5.45
N ASP A 102 11.98 -7.91 -5.60
CA ASP A 102 12.82 -8.35 -6.71
C ASP A 102 12.06 -8.27 -8.04
N ALA A 103 10.77 -8.64 -8.04
CA ALA A 103 9.91 -8.55 -9.22
C ALA A 103 9.73 -7.11 -9.71
N MET A 104 9.52 -6.16 -8.79
CA MET A 104 9.46 -4.73 -9.12
C MET A 104 10.81 -4.17 -9.58
N ALA A 105 11.91 -4.65 -8.99
CA ALA A 105 13.26 -4.23 -9.33
C ALA A 105 13.73 -4.77 -10.69
N TRP A 106 13.22 -5.93 -11.12
CA TRP A 106 13.66 -6.64 -12.33
C TRP A 106 13.72 -5.75 -13.57
N GLN A 107 12.68 -4.95 -13.84
CA GLN A 107 12.66 -4.08 -15.02
C GLN A 107 13.77 -3.01 -14.95
N ARG A 108 13.94 -2.37 -13.80
CA ARG A 108 14.94 -1.32 -13.60
C ARG A 108 16.35 -1.90 -13.72
N ASP A 109 16.58 -3.06 -13.12
CA ASP A 109 17.90 -3.68 -13.07
C ASP A 109 18.29 -4.27 -14.45
N ALA A 110 17.32 -4.81 -15.19
CA ALA A 110 17.48 -5.20 -16.59
C ALA A 110 17.80 -3.99 -17.50
N ALA A 111 17.09 -2.88 -17.32
CA ALA A 111 17.36 -1.63 -18.05
C ALA A 111 18.78 -1.10 -17.75
N LYS A 112 19.19 -1.13 -16.47
CA LYS A 112 20.54 -0.72 -16.04
C LYS A 112 21.63 -1.61 -16.64
N ALA A 113 21.35 -2.89 -16.85
CA ALA A 113 22.27 -3.82 -17.52
C ALA A 113 22.26 -3.70 -19.06
N GLY A 114 21.43 -2.82 -19.64
CA GLY A 114 21.35 -2.65 -21.10
C GLY A 114 20.53 -3.74 -21.82
N ALA A 115 19.71 -4.50 -21.10
CA ALA A 115 18.89 -5.55 -21.70
C ALA A 115 17.79 -4.95 -22.61
N PRO A 116 17.50 -5.55 -23.78
CA PRO A 116 16.55 -5.01 -24.75
C PRO A 116 15.09 -5.28 -24.34
N LEU A 117 14.59 -4.56 -23.33
CA LEU A 117 13.26 -4.75 -22.71
C LEU A 117 12.05 -4.60 -23.66
N SER A 118 12.24 -4.01 -24.84
CA SER A 118 11.19 -3.89 -25.87
C SER A 118 11.11 -5.10 -26.81
N ARG A 119 12.05 -6.05 -26.70
CA ARG A 119 12.09 -7.27 -27.53
C ARG A 119 11.61 -8.47 -26.72
N GLU A 120 11.06 -9.45 -27.41
CA GLU A 120 10.72 -10.73 -26.78
C GLU A 120 11.99 -11.52 -26.42
N PRO A 121 11.97 -12.32 -25.32
CA PRO A 121 10.83 -12.57 -24.42
C PRO A 121 10.66 -11.54 -23.28
N LEU A 122 11.53 -10.52 -23.21
CA LEU A 122 11.57 -9.58 -22.09
C LEU A 122 10.34 -8.68 -21.98
N ALA A 123 9.79 -8.27 -23.13
CA ALA A 123 8.57 -7.45 -23.18
C ALA A 123 7.36 -8.18 -22.56
N GLY A 124 7.15 -9.45 -22.93
CA GLY A 124 6.13 -10.30 -22.31
C GLY A 124 6.37 -10.51 -20.81
N LEU A 125 7.61 -10.80 -20.41
CA LEU A 125 7.97 -11.00 -18.99
C LEU A 125 7.73 -9.76 -18.13
N LYS A 126 8.03 -8.57 -18.65
CA LYS A 126 7.74 -7.30 -17.97
C LYS A 126 6.25 -7.20 -17.62
N THR A 127 5.38 -7.48 -18.59
CA THR A 127 3.92 -7.41 -18.41
C THR A 127 3.46 -8.47 -17.40
N ALA A 128 3.90 -9.72 -17.57
CA ALA A 128 3.52 -10.82 -16.68
C ALA A 128 3.95 -10.60 -15.22
N LEU A 129 5.14 -10.05 -14.99
CA LEU A 129 5.61 -9.71 -13.64
C LEU A 129 4.78 -8.58 -13.02
N ALA A 130 4.48 -7.53 -13.80
CA ALA A 130 3.65 -6.42 -13.34
C ALA A 130 2.23 -6.88 -12.97
N ASP A 131 1.61 -7.72 -13.81
CA ASP A 131 0.27 -8.26 -13.57
C ASP A 131 0.25 -9.16 -12.33
N ARG A 132 1.27 -10.00 -12.14
CA ARG A 132 1.39 -10.86 -10.96
C ARG A 132 1.57 -10.05 -9.68
N VAL A 133 2.42 -9.02 -9.68
CA VAL A 133 2.60 -8.12 -8.53
C VAL A 133 1.29 -7.43 -8.19
N LYS A 134 0.60 -6.87 -9.19
CA LYS A 134 -0.68 -6.18 -9.01
C LYS A 134 -1.74 -7.09 -8.40
N ALA A 135 -1.88 -8.32 -8.90
CA ALA A 135 -2.86 -9.26 -8.37
C ALA A 135 -2.59 -9.62 -6.89
N ILE A 136 -1.32 -9.71 -6.47
CA ILE A 136 -0.96 -9.90 -5.06
C ILE A 136 -1.27 -8.66 -4.22
N GLU A 137 -1.00 -7.46 -4.72
CA GLU A 137 -1.36 -6.20 -4.05
C GLU A 137 -2.88 -6.05 -3.90
N ASP A 138 -3.65 -6.45 -4.92
CA ASP A 138 -5.11 -6.48 -4.88
C ASP A 138 -5.62 -7.46 -3.80
N LEU A 139 -5.01 -8.65 -3.65
CA LEU A 139 -5.33 -9.59 -2.56
C LEU A 139 -5.01 -9.00 -1.18
N GLN A 140 -3.88 -8.29 -1.04
CA GLN A 140 -3.51 -7.60 0.19
C GLN A 140 -4.55 -6.53 0.56
N HIS A 141 -4.97 -5.73 -0.42
CA HIS A 141 -5.98 -4.70 -0.23
C HIS A 141 -7.34 -5.31 0.14
N GLN A 142 -7.79 -6.33 -0.59
CA GLN A 142 -9.04 -7.03 -0.29
C GLN A 142 -9.02 -7.66 1.10
N SER A 143 -7.90 -8.22 1.54
CA SER A 143 -7.73 -8.73 2.90
C SER A 143 -7.93 -7.63 3.96
N GLN A 144 -7.40 -6.43 3.74
CA GLN A 144 -7.64 -5.29 4.64
C GLN A 144 -9.12 -4.89 4.69
N VAL A 145 -9.76 -4.79 3.51
CA VAL A 145 -11.20 -4.49 3.42
C VAL A 145 -12.03 -5.53 4.16
N GLN A 146 -11.71 -6.82 4.03
CA GLN A 146 -12.41 -7.88 4.76
C GLN A 146 -12.20 -7.77 6.28
N ARG A 147 -11.03 -7.36 6.75
CA ARG A 147 -10.80 -7.11 8.18
C ARG A 147 -11.64 -5.95 8.70
N GLU A 148 -11.76 -4.87 7.95
CA GLU A 148 -12.64 -3.74 8.31
C GLU A 148 -14.11 -4.15 8.29
N ALA A 149 -14.54 -4.91 7.29
CA ALA A 149 -15.90 -5.45 7.20
C ALA A 149 -16.24 -6.35 8.40
N ALA A 150 -15.28 -7.17 8.86
CA ALA A 150 -15.46 -8.00 10.06
C ALA A 150 -15.72 -7.16 11.32
N VAL A 151 -14.96 -6.08 11.49
CA VAL A 151 -15.14 -5.14 12.61
C VAL A 151 -16.51 -4.47 12.54
N LEU A 152 -16.95 -4.04 11.36
CA LEU A 152 -18.27 -3.42 11.18
C LEU A 152 -19.41 -4.41 11.46
N LEU A 153 -19.28 -5.67 11.06
CA LEU A 153 -20.24 -6.72 11.39
C LEU A 153 -20.29 -6.98 12.90
N ALA A 154 -19.15 -7.09 13.56
CA ALA A 154 -19.08 -7.22 15.01
C ALA A 154 -19.73 -6.01 15.73
N GLN A 155 -19.44 -4.79 15.28
CA GLN A 155 -20.03 -3.57 15.84
C GLN A 155 -21.55 -3.53 15.64
N ARG A 156 -22.06 -4.00 14.51
CA ARG A 156 -23.50 -4.10 14.25
C ARG A 156 -24.18 -5.08 15.22
N ILE A 157 -23.53 -6.20 15.53
CA ILE A 157 -23.99 -7.16 16.54
C ILE A 157 -24.02 -6.51 17.93
N GLU A 158 -22.95 -5.80 18.30
CA GLU A 158 -22.89 -5.07 19.58
C GLU A 158 -23.98 -4.01 19.69
N VAL A 159 -24.23 -3.22 18.65
CA VAL A 159 -25.30 -2.21 18.64
C VAL A 159 -26.67 -2.86 18.86
N LEU A 160 -26.94 -4.03 18.29
CA LEU A 160 -28.20 -4.75 18.52
C LEU A 160 -28.35 -5.23 19.95
N SER A 161 -27.25 -5.52 20.65
CA SER A 161 -27.30 -5.86 22.08
C SER A 161 -27.79 -4.71 22.98
N THR A 162 -27.79 -3.47 22.47
CA THR A 162 -28.33 -2.28 23.15
C THR A 162 -29.80 -2.00 22.83
N LYS A 163 -30.35 -2.67 21.82
CA LYS A 163 -31.75 -2.52 21.37
C LYS A 163 -32.65 -3.57 22.02
N PRO A 164 -33.98 -3.44 21.92
CA PRO A 164 -34.90 -4.51 22.31
C PRO A 164 -34.56 -5.84 21.65
N TRP A 165 -34.67 -6.93 22.41
CA TRP A 165 -34.26 -8.24 21.92
C TRP A 165 -35.12 -8.74 20.75
N GLN A 166 -36.36 -8.24 20.61
CA GLN A 166 -37.21 -8.53 19.47
C GLN A 166 -36.64 -7.95 18.16
N ASP A 167 -36.02 -6.77 18.20
CA ASP A 167 -35.35 -6.18 17.02
C ASP A 167 -34.13 -7.02 16.62
N ALA A 168 -33.38 -7.50 17.64
CA ALA A 168 -32.25 -8.40 17.44
C ALA A 168 -32.71 -9.74 16.83
N LEU A 169 -33.84 -10.28 17.28
CA LEU A 169 -34.45 -11.49 16.73
C LEU A 169 -34.90 -11.30 15.28
N ALA A 170 -35.57 -10.19 14.97
CA ALA A 170 -36.05 -9.89 13.61
C ALA A 170 -34.91 -9.74 12.59
N LEU A 171 -33.73 -9.28 13.03
CA LEU A 171 -32.57 -9.05 12.17
C LEU A 171 -31.57 -10.23 12.13
N ARG A 172 -31.82 -11.30 12.90
CA ARG A 172 -30.91 -12.45 13.03
C ARG A 172 -30.59 -13.10 11.69
N GLU A 173 -31.60 -13.41 10.89
CA GLU A 173 -31.40 -14.10 9.59
C GLU A 173 -30.61 -13.25 8.59
N ALA A 174 -30.89 -11.95 8.55
CA ALA A 174 -30.15 -11.01 7.71
C ALA A 174 -28.67 -10.93 8.12
N LEU A 175 -28.39 -10.86 9.43
CA LEU A 175 -27.02 -10.91 9.95
C LEU A 175 -26.31 -12.21 9.60
N HIS A 176 -26.99 -13.35 9.75
CA HIS A 176 -26.43 -14.65 9.42
C HIS A 176 -26.02 -14.71 7.95
N THR A 177 -26.88 -14.22 7.06
CA THR A 177 -26.59 -14.12 5.61
C THR A 177 -25.36 -13.23 5.32
N ASP A 178 -25.23 -12.10 6.03
CA ASP A 178 -24.08 -11.19 5.86
C ASP A 178 -22.78 -11.84 6.36
N LEU A 179 -22.84 -12.59 7.47
CA LEU A 179 -21.72 -13.38 8.00
C LEU A 179 -21.28 -14.47 7.03
N ASP A 180 -22.22 -15.24 6.47
CA ASP A 180 -21.92 -16.28 5.48
C ASP A 180 -21.26 -15.69 4.24
N ARG A 181 -21.76 -14.55 3.76
CA ARG A 181 -21.15 -13.83 2.64
C ARG A 181 -19.72 -13.39 2.96
N TRP A 182 -19.50 -12.82 4.15
CA TRP A 182 -18.18 -12.40 4.59
C TRP A 182 -17.21 -13.60 4.68
N GLN A 183 -17.66 -14.72 5.25
CA GLN A 183 -16.86 -15.95 5.35
C GLN A 183 -16.50 -16.52 3.97
N ALA A 184 -17.45 -16.54 3.04
CA ALA A 184 -17.21 -16.96 1.67
C ALA A 184 -16.18 -16.06 0.96
N GLN A 185 -16.26 -14.75 1.16
CA GLN A 185 -15.29 -13.80 0.61
C GLN A 185 -13.90 -13.98 1.23
N ALA A 186 -13.80 -14.08 2.55
CA ALA A 186 -12.53 -14.33 3.23
C ALA A 186 -11.89 -15.65 2.78
N LYS A 187 -12.69 -16.70 2.61
CA LYS A 187 -12.25 -17.99 2.08
C LYS A 187 -11.78 -17.89 0.63
N SER A 188 -12.50 -17.17 -0.22
CA SER A 188 -12.12 -16.95 -1.62
C SER A 188 -10.75 -16.28 -1.75
N LEU A 189 -10.39 -15.38 -0.83
CA LEU A 189 -9.06 -14.77 -0.81
C LEU A 189 -7.98 -15.80 -0.46
N THR A 190 -8.23 -16.66 0.52
CA THR A 190 -7.26 -17.68 0.96
C THR A 190 -7.11 -18.84 -0.01
N ASP A 191 -8.14 -19.10 -0.83
CA ASP A 191 -8.14 -20.14 -1.86
C ASP A 191 -7.47 -19.64 -3.18
N ASP A 192 -7.12 -18.34 -3.28
CA ASP A 192 -6.42 -17.79 -4.44
C ASP A 192 -5.01 -18.39 -4.59
N ALA A 193 -4.63 -18.75 -5.82
CA ALA A 193 -3.34 -19.37 -6.12
C ALA A 193 -2.14 -18.49 -5.73
N GLN A 194 -2.31 -17.17 -5.69
CA GLN A 194 -1.25 -16.22 -5.36
C GLN A 194 -1.18 -15.89 -3.86
N TRP A 195 -2.11 -16.42 -3.05
CA TRP A 195 -2.19 -16.14 -1.61
C TRP A 195 -0.90 -16.46 -0.85
N SER A 196 -0.14 -17.46 -1.29
CA SER A 196 1.17 -17.82 -0.73
C SER A 196 2.21 -16.70 -0.77
N SER A 197 2.03 -15.73 -1.68
CA SER A 197 2.95 -14.62 -1.96
C SER A 197 2.52 -13.31 -1.30
N VAL A 198 1.35 -13.29 -0.66
CA VAL A 198 0.87 -12.15 0.14
C VAL A 198 1.79 -11.95 1.36
N ASP A 199 2.02 -10.69 1.74
CA ASP A 199 2.83 -10.35 2.93
C ASP A 199 2.32 -11.11 4.17
N ALA A 200 3.28 -11.69 4.91
CA ALA A 200 3.04 -12.61 6.02
C ALA A 200 2.16 -12.03 7.14
N LYS A 201 1.98 -10.71 7.22
CA LYS A 201 1.08 -10.08 8.20
C LYS A 201 -0.41 -10.27 7.88
N PHE A 202 -0.78 -10.45 6.61
CA PHE A 202 -2.20 -10.48 6.22
C PHE A 202 -2.91 -11.79 6.54
N PRO A 203 -2.34 -12.99 6.24
CA PRO A 203 -2.99 -14.25 6.56
C PRO A 203 -3.37 -14.43 8.04
N PRO A 204 -2.46 -14.26 9.03
CA PRO A 204 -2.81 -14.41 10.44
C PRO A 204 -3.80 -13.33 10.90
N ALA A 205 -3.76 -12.14 10.31
CA ALA A 205 -4.67 -11.05 10.67
C ALA A 205 -6.11 -11.31 10.16
N LEU A 206 -6.27 -11.81 8.93
CA LEU A 206 -7.56 -12.21 8.38
C LEU A 206 -8.15 -13.40 9.16
N GLN A 207 -7.31 -14.39 9.49
CA GLN A 207 -7.72 -15.54 10.31
C GLN A 207 -8.19 -15.09 11.70
N THR A 208 -7.47 -14.17 12.33
CA THR A 208 -7.85 -13.62 13.64
C THR A 208 -9.19 -12.89 13.56
N SER A 209 -9.42 -12.07 12.53
CA SER A 209 -10.70 -11.41 12.29
C SER A 209 -11.85 -12.41 12.09
N ALA A 210 -11.62 -13.51 11.36
CA ALA A 210 -12.61 -14.57 11.19
C ALA A 210 -12.97 -15.25 12.51
N GLN A 211 -11.97 -15.60 13.32
CA GLN A 211 -12.17 -16.23 14.63
C GLN A 211 -12.93 -15.31 15.59
N GLN A 212 -12.56 -14.03 15.65
CA GLN A 212 -13.22 -13.04 16.49
C GLN A 212 -14.68 -12.84 16.07
N LEU A 213 -14.93 -12.64 14.78
CA LEU A 213 -16.29 -12.44 14.27
C LEU A 213 -17.17 -13.68 14.52
N GLN A 214 -16.64 -14.88 14.30
CA GLN A 214 -17.35 -16.13 14.60
C GLN A 214 -17.67 -16.26 16.09
N ALA A 215 -16.72 -15.92 16.97
CA ALA A 215 -16.95 -15.94 18.42
C ALA A 215 -18.03 -14.95 18.86
N VAL A 216 -18.01 -13.72 18.32
CA VAL A 216 -19.04 -12.70 18.59
C VAL A 216 -20.41 -13.18 18.11
N TRP A 217 -20.49 -13.77 16.92
CA TRP A 217 -21.75 -14.31 16.39
C TRP A 217 -22.32 -15.45 17.23
N MET A 218 -21.48 -16.43 17.63
CA MET A 218 -21.92 -17.54 18.48
C MET A 218 -22.41 -17.03 19.83
N ALA A 219 -21.65 -16.14 20.49
CA ALA A 219 -22.06 -15.56 21.76
C ALA A 219 -23.37 -14.76 21.66
N PHE A 220 -23.58 -14.03 20.57
CA PHE A 220 -24.82 -13.31 20.30
C PHE A 220 -26.00 -14.27 20.10
N GLY A 221 -25.82 -15.32 19.29
CA GLY A 221 -26.84 -16.35 19.04
C GLY A 221 -27.26 -17.07 20.33
N ASP A 222 -26.29 -17.50 21.14
CA ASP A 222 -26.53 -18.16 22.42
C ASP A 222 -27.27 -17.24 23.40
N ALA A 223 -26.83 -15.97 23.50
CA ALA A 223 -27.49 -14.98 24.35
C ALA A 223 -28.93 -14.70 23.89
N LEU A 224 -29.18 -14.62 22.59
CA LEU A 224 -30.51 -14.37 22.03
C LEU A 224 -31.44 -15.57 22.26
N GLN A 225 -30.96 -16.80 22.06
CA GLN A 225 -31.72 -18.02 22.33
C GLN A 225 -32.09 -18.14 23.82
N LEU A 226 -31.16 -17.82 24.72
CA LEU A 226 -31.44 -17.77 26.15
C LEU A 226 -32.47 -16.68 26.48
N THR A 227 -32.43 -15.54 25.79
CA THR A 227 -33.38 -14.44 25.94
C THR A 227 -34.80 -14.88 25.55
N GLU A 228 -34.96 -15.57 24.41
CA GLU A 228 -36.25 -16.13 23.98
C GLU A 228 -36.80 -17.12 25.03
N THR A 229 -35.94 -18.02 25.53
CA THR A 229 -36.31 -18.99 26.57
C THR A 229 -36.74 -18.28 27.86
N ALA A 230 -36.00 -17.26 28.29
CA ALA A 230 -36.28 -16.48 29.48
C ALA A 230 -37.53 -15.57 29.34
N ALA A 231 -37.88 -15.16 28.12
CA ALA A 231 -39.12 -14.44 27.85
C ALA A 231 -40.35 -15.37 27.92
N ALA A 232 -40.20 -16.64 27.52
CA ALA A 232 -41.27 -17.64 27.56
C ALA A 232 -41.48 -18.27 28.96
N ASP A 233 -40.40 -18.44 29.73
CA ASP A 233 -40.43 -19.03 31.07
C ASP A 233 -39.91 -18.06 32.14
N SER A 234 -40.77 -17.72 33.10
CA SER A 234 -40.46 -16.85 34.23
C SER A 234 -39.36 -17.42 35.17
N GLN A 235 -39.12 -18.73 35.15
CA GLN A 235 -38.12 -19.41 35.98
C GLN A 235 -36.77 -19.59 35.28
N ALA A 236 -36.69 -19.39 33.97
CA ALA A 236 -35.45 -19.54 33.22
C ALA A 236 -34.43 -18.43 33.56
N PRO A 237 -33.11 -18.73 33.48
CA PRO A 237 -32.05 -17.78 33.81
C PRO A 237 -32.04 -16.58 32.85
N LEU A 238 -31.70 -15.39 33.37
CA LEU A 238 -31.62 -14.18 32.57
C LEU A 238 -30.39 -14.19 31.65
N PRO A 239 -30.46 -13.59 30.45
CA PRO A 239 -29.34 -13.50 29.53
C PRO A 239 -28.22 -12.60 30.07
N ALA A 240 -26.99 -12.80 29.59
CA ALA A 240 -25.84 -11.99 29.98
C ALA A 240 -25.89 -10.55 29.44
N VAL A 241 -26.73 -10.28 28.44
CA VAL A 241 -26.91 -8.95 27.84
C VAL A 241 -27.79 -8.09 28.77
N PRO A 242 -27.24 -7.02 29.41
CA PRO A 242 -27.95 -6.29 30.46
C PRO A 242 -29.27 -5.66 30.01
N ALA A 243 -29.31 -5.10 28.79
CA ALA A 243 -30.50 -4.46 28.24
C ALA A 243 -31.66 -5.46 28.09
N TRP A 244 -31.37 -6.68 27.63
CA TRP A 244 -32.36 -7.72 27.44
C TRP A 244 -32.80 -8.34 28.78
N ALA A 245 -31.85 -8.56 29.69
CA ALA A 245 -32.15 -9.05 31.05
C ALA A 245 -33.07 -8.11 31.82
N GLU A 246 -32.86 -6.79 31.69
CA GLU A 246 -33.73 -5.78 32.31
C GLU A 246 -35.13 -5.78 31.69
N GLN A 247 -35.25 -5.87 30.37
CA GLN A 247 -36.56 -5.98 29.71
C GLN A 247 -37.36 -7.20 30.19
N ILE A 248 -36.71 -8.36 30.32
CA ILE A 248 -37.36 -9.57 30.83
C ILE A 248 -37.74 -9.40 32.31
N ARG A 249 -36.87 -8.79 33.13
CA ARG A 249 -37.17 -8.54 34.55
C ARG A 249 -38.40 -7.65 34.71
N GLN A 250 -38.51 -6.59 33.92
CA GLN A 250 -39.68 -5.70 33.91
C GLN A 250 -40.95 -6.44 33.47
N ALA A 251 -40.85 -7.31 32.46
CA ALA A 251 -41.97 -8.13 32.01
C ALA A 251 -42.44 -9.15 33.07
N ARG A 252 -41.51 -9.75 33.83
CA ARG A 252 -41.81 -10.69 34.92
C ARG A 252 -42.38 -10.01 36.17
N HIS A 253 -41.94 -8.77 36.46
CA HIS A 253 -42.29 -8.05 37.69
C HIS A 253 -42.62 -6.56 37.42
N PRO A 254 -43.74 -6.26 36.73
CA PRO A 254 -44.10 -4.89 36.36
C PRO A 254 -44.26 -3.94 37.57
N SER A 255 -44.60 -4.46 38.75
CA SER A 255 -44.86 -3.66 39.96
C SER A 255 -43.61 -3.18 40.71
N GLN A 256 -42.42 -3.75 40.48
CA GLN A 256 -41.17 -3.32 41.17
C GLN A 256 -40.43 -2.19 40.43
N ALA A 257 -40.60 -2.07 39.10
CA ALA A 257 -39.94 -1.02 38.30
C ALA A 257 -40.41 0.41 38.65
N GLN A 258 -41.65 0.56 39.11
CA GLN A 258 -42.21 1.86 39.53
C GLN A 258 -41.70 2.33 40.91
N ALA A 259 -41.22 1.43 41.76
CA ALA A 259 -40.71 1.78 43.09
C ALA A 259 -39.24 2.25 43.06
N GLN A 260 -38.44 1.77 42.10
CA GLN A 260 -36.99 2.07 42.03
C GLN A 260 -36.66 3.45 41.44
N GLN A 261 -37.52 4.04 40.60
CA GLN A 261 -37.32 5.39 40.06
C GLN A 261 -37.55 6.51 41.09
N ALA A 262 -38.16 6.22 42.24
CA ALA A 262 -38.46 7.22 43.27
C ALA A 262 -37.29 7.48 44.26
N GLN A 263 -36.16 6.77 44.17
CA GLN A 263 -35.14 6.77 45.24
C GLN A 263 -33.72 7.25 44.87
N VAL A 264 -33.45 7.78 43.67
CA VAL A 264 -32.07 8.16 43.30
C VAL A 264 -31.86 9.68 43.37
N VAL A 265 -31.41 10.17 44.52
CA VAL A 265 -30.72 11.48 44.68
C VAL A 265 -29.30 11.18 45.18
N PRO A 266 -28.21 11.65 44.54
CA PRO A 266 -26.86 11.24 44.92
C PRO A 266 -26.20 12.23 45.89
N SER A 267 -25.61 11.72 46.97
CA SER A 267 -24.61 12.42 47.78
C SER A 267 -23.24 11.77 47.52
N ALA A 268 -22.32 12.56 46.96
CA ALA A 268 -20.94 12.17 46.72
C ALA A 268 -20.01 12.84 47.73
N THR A 269 -19.16 12.05 48.40
CA THR A 269 -17.83 12.49 48.86
C THR A 269 -17.02 11.30 49.33
N ALA A 270 -15.84 11.09 48.74
CA ALA A 270 -14.65 10.61 49.44
C ALA A 270 -13.40 10.85 48.59
N THR A 271 -12.61 11.81 49.06
CA THR A 271 -11.25 12.18 48.64
C THR A 271 -10.23 11.14 49.10
N ALA A 272 -9.22 10.85 48.26
CA ALA A 272 -8.01 10.13 48.65
C ALA A 272 -6.78 11.04 48.45
N THR A 273 -6.05 11.29 49.53
CA THR A 273 -4.71 11.89 49.52
C THR A 273 -3.80 11.13 50.47
N GLY A 274 -2.61 10.76 50.00
CA GLY A 274 -1.55 10.26 50.86
C GLY A 274 -0.42 9.59 50.10
N VAL A 275 0.54 10.36 49.58
CA VAL A 275 1.91 9.86 49.37
C VAL A 275 2.87 10.92 49.91
N ALA A 276 3.51 10.60 51.03
CA ALA A 276 4.69 11.28 51.51
C ALA A 276 5.82 10.24 51.57
N SER A 277 6.93 10.53 50.92
CA SER A 277 8.22 9.92 51.26
C SER A 277 9.33 10.84 50.76
N GLU A 278 10.00 11.52 51.69
CA GLU A 278 11.40 11.82 51.51
C GLU A 278 12.08 11.93 52.87
N ALA A 279 12.85 10.90 53.21
CA ALA A 279 13.83 10.95 54.28
C ALA A 279 15.11 10.25 53.81
N THR A 280 16.14 11.08 53.67
CA THR A 280 17.54 10.79 53.39
C THR A 280 18.05 9.63 54.25
N ARG A 281 18.48 8.53 53.62
CA ARG A 281 19.23 7.45 54.27
C ARG A 281 20.56 7.23 53.57
N LYS A 282 21.65 7.44 54.33
CA LYS A 282 22.96 6.83 54.09
C LYS A 282 22.77 5.32 53.95
N VAL A 283 23.02 4.77 52.77
CA VAL A 283 22.95 3.33 52.52
C VAL A 283 24.29 2.69 52.88
N LYS A 284 24.23 1.65 53.72
CA LYS A 284 25.33 0.71 53.97
C LYS A 284 25.34 -0.29 52.81
N PRO A 285 26.44 -0.44 52.04
CA PRO A 285 26.46 -1.32 50.87
C PRO A 285 26.26 -2.78 51.32
N MET A 286 25.31 -3.48 50.69
CA MET A 286 24.95 -4.87 51.00
C MET A 286 25.14 -5.82 49.80
N GLY A 287 25.62 -5.30 48.67
CA GLY A 287 26.05 -6.07 47.51
C GLY A 287 27.57 -6.04 47.33
N ASP A 288 28.11 -7.08 46.71
CA ASP A 288 29.53 -7.14 46.37
C ASP A 288 29.88 -5.99 45.41
N LYS A 289 30.73 -5.05 45.84
CA LYS A 289 31.02 -3.80 45.12
C LYS A 289 31.46 -4.07 43.68
N VAL A 290 32.23 -5.13 43.48
CA VAL A 290 32.74 -5.56 42.17
C VAL A 290 31.60 -5.96 41.23
N LEU A 291 30.59 -6.66 41.74
CA LEU A 291 29.44 -7.10 40.95
C LEU A 291 28.55 -5.92 40.56
N ILE A 292 28.31 -4.97 41.47
CA ILE A 292 27.52 -3.77 41.18
C ILE A 292 28.25 -2.83 40.20
N ASP A 293 29.57 -2.69 40.32
CA ASP A 293 30.36 -1.93 39.35
C ASP A 293 30.40 -2.62 37.96
N GLN A 294 30.34 -3.95 37.91
CA GLN A 294 30.18 -4.71 36.66
C GLN A 294 28.81 -4.44 36.00
N GLN A 295 27.71 -4.43 36.77
CA GLN A 295 26.39 -4.07 36.26
C GLN A 295 26.33 -2.61 35.77
N ARG A 296 26.94 -1.67 36.48
CA ARG A 296 27.09 -0.27 36.02
C ARG A 296 27.89 -0.19 34.72
N LEU A 297 28.96 -0.97 34.59
CA LEU A 297 29.77 -1.02 33.37
C LEU A 297 28.97 -1.58 32.18
N GLU A 298 28.14 -2.60 32.41
CA GLU A 298 27.24 -3.16 31.39
C GLU A 298 26.21 -2.14 30.92
N LEU A 299 25.55 -1.42 31.84
CA LEU A 299 24.61 -0.35 31.50
C LEU A 299 25.28 0.80 30.73
N ALA A 300 26.50 1.19 31.12
CA ALA A 300 27.30 2.18 30.38
C ALA A 300 27.63 1.70 28.96
N THR A 301 28.01 0.43 28.83
CA THR A 301 28.32 -0.18 27.52
C THR A 301 27.08 -0.28 26.64
N GLN A 302 25.91 -0.61 27.21
CA GLN A 302 24.64 -0.62 26.49
C GLN A 302 24.23 0.77 26.02
N ALA A 303 24.39 1.80 26.87
CA ALA A 303 24.13 3.19 26.49
C ALA A 303 25.06 3.68 25.36
N GLU A 304 26.34 3.28 25.38
CA GLU A 304 27.30 3.59 24.32
C GLU A 304 27.00 2.83 23.02
N ALA A 305 26.50 1.60 23.11
CA ALA A 305 26.14 0.78 21.96
C ALA A 305 24.98 1.36 21.13
N LEU A 306 24.23 2.33 21.67
CA LEU A 306 23.22 3.09 20.93
C LEU A 306 23.81 3.95 19.80
N PHE A 307 25.14 4.10 19.73
CA PHE A 307 25.87 4.95 18.77
C PHE A 307 26.84 4.20 17.86
N LYS A 308 26.66 2.90 17.64
CA LYS A 308 27.56 2.16 16.73
C LYS A 308 27.55 2.80 15.32
N PRO A 309 28.73 3.15 14.76
CA PRO A 309 28.84 3.94 13.53
C PRO A 309 28.42 3.21 12.24
N ASP A 310 28.29 1.88 12.26
CA ASP A 310 28.03 1.06 11.05
C ASP A 310 26.61 0.45 10.97
N SER A 311 25.64 0.93 11.74
CA SER A 311 24.23 0.58 11.53
C SER A 311 23.49 1.73 10.86
N GLU A 312 23.07 1.54 9.60
CA GLU A 312 21.91 2.21 9.01
C GLU A 312 20.74 2.28 10.02
N PRO A 313 19.80 3.25 9.92
CA PRO A 313 19.02 3.75 11.05
C PRO A 313 18.10 2.67 11.67
N ALA A 314 18.65 1.82 12.55
CA ALA A 314 17.99 0.60 13.00
C ALA A 314 17.05 0.84 14.19
N MET A 315 16.98 2.06 14.72
CA MET A 315 16.18 2.41 15.89
C MET A 315 15.47 3.74 15.66
N GLY A 316 14.16 3.71 15.40
CA GLY A 316 13.36 4.95 15.33
C GLY A 316 13.46 5.74 16.64
N GLY A 317 13.40 7.07 16.58
CA GLY A 317 13.65 7.94 17.74
C GLY A 317 12.77 7.64 18.97
N ARG A 318 11.55 7.10 18.76
CA ARG A 318 10.68 6.58 19.84
C ARG A 318 11.31 5.41 20.60
N LYS A 319 11.87 4.44 19.88
CA LYS A 319 12.52 3.25 20.47
C LYS A 319 13.80 3.64 21.22
N MET A 320 14.55 4.62 20.68
CA MET A 320 15.70 5.21 21.35
C MET A 320 15.30 5.89 22.67
N GLN A 321 14.23 6.68 22.67
CA GLN A 321 13.70 7.34 23.87
C GLN A 321 13.28 6.33 24.96
N GLU A 322 12.62 5.24 24.57
CA GLU A 322 12.18 4.18 25.50
C GLU A 322 13.37 3.45 26.14
N ILE A 323 14.42 3.14 25.37
CA ILE A 323 15.63 2.50 25.89
C ILE A 323 16.39 3.44 26.82
N LEU A 324 16.51 4.72 26.48
CA LEU A 324 17.14 5.70 27.38
C LEU A 324 16.39 5.83 28.70
N ARG A 325 15.06 5.79 28.68
CA ARG A 325 14.25 5.76 29.90
C ARG A 325 14.54 4.52 30.72
N HIS A 326 14.54 3.34 30.09
CA HIS A 326 14.83 2.06 30.75
C HIS A 326 16.22 2.04 31.39
N LEU A 327 17.26 2.40 30.63
CA LEU A 327 18.64 2.44 31.11
C LEU A 327 18.80 3.38 32.31
N ARG A 328 18.15 4.55 32.31
CA ARG A 328 18.18 5.48 33.45
C ARG A 328 17.48 4.93 34.69
N GLU A 329 16.35 4.24 34.50
CA GLU A 329 15.63 3.57 35.58
C GLU A 329 16.44 2.41 36.17
N GLU A 330 17.10 1.61 35.34
CA GLU A 330 18.00 0.52 35.76
C GLU A 330 19.23 1.05 36.48
N TRP A 331 19.86 2.08 35.94
CA TRP A 331 20.98 2.74 36.62
C TRP A 331 20.58 3.20 38.03
N LYS A 332 19.40 3.84 38.17
CA LYS A 332 18.87 4.27 39.46
C LYS A 332 18.61 3.10 40.43
N LYS A 333 18.29 1.90 39.93
CA LYS A 333 18.11 0.69 40.75
C LYS A 333 19.44 0.10 41.20
N VAL A 334 20.42 0.03 40.31
CA VAL A 334 21.77 -0.50 40.58
C VAL A 334 22.54 0.45 41.51
N ASP A 335 22.41 1.76 41.32
CA ASP A 335 23.16 2.77 42.07
C ASP A 335 22.79 2.84 43.56
N LYS A 336 21.60 2.36 43.94
CA LYS A 336 21.17 2.27 45.35
C LYS A 336 21.82 1.13 46.14
N GLN A 337 22.49 0.19 45.48
CA GLN A 337 22.93 -1.07 46.09
C GLN A 337 24.38 -1.04 46.61
N ALA A 338 25.19 -0.10 46.13
CA ALA A 338 26.59 0.07 46.53
C ALA A 338 27.02 1.54 46.55
N ALA A 339 28.20 1.83 47.10
CA ALA A 339 28.77 3.17 47.08
C ALA A 339 28.87 3.72 45.64
N PRO A 340 28.67 5.03 45.42
CA PRO A 340 28.71 5.62 44.08
C PRO A 340 30.04 5.41 43.37
N ASN A 341 29.99 5.20 42.05
CA ASN A 341 31.17 5.14 41.18
C ASN A 341 31.14 6.32 40.18
N PRO A 342 31.84 7.43 40.49
CA PRO A 342 31.77 8.65 39.67
C PRO A 342 32.29 8.47 38.23
N ALA A 343 33.26 7.57 38.02
CA ALA A 343 33.84 7.33 36.71
C ALA A 343 32.85 6.62 35.78
N LEU A 344 32.19 5.56 36.27
CA LEU A 344 31.16 4.84 35.51
C LEU A 344 29.92 5.70 35.28
N TRP A 345 29.51 6.49 36.28
CA TRP A 345 28.41 7.45 36.11
C TRP A 345 28.71 8.48 35.02
N LYS A 346 29.90 9.09 35.02
CA LYS A 346 30.29 10.06 33.99
C LYS A 346 30.28 9.46 32.59
N ARG A 347 30.69 8.19 32.46
CA ARG A 347 30.67 7.45 31.20
C ARG A 347 29.25 7.20 30.70
N PHE A 348 28.38 6.69 31.57
CA PHE A 348 26.96 6.46 31.28
C PHE A 348 26.21 7.75 30.96
N ASP A 349 26.37 8.79 31.78
CA ASP A 349 25.72 10.09 31.61
C ASP A 349 26.15 10.76 30.29
N ALA A 350 27.43 10.69 29.93
CA ALA A 350 27.91 11.18 28.64
C ALA A 350 27.26 10.47 27.45
N ALA A 351 27.06 9.15 27.52
CA ALA A 351 26.36 8.39 26.49
C ALA A 351 24.86 8.74 26.42
N CYS A 352 24.19 8.83 27.57
CA CYS A 352 22.79 9.24 27.65
C CYS A 352 22.55 10.68 27.17
N ASN A 353 23.47 11.62 27.44
CA ASN A 353 23.36 13.01 27.00
C ASN A 353 23.53 13.14 25.48
N LYS A 354 24.47 12.39 24.89
CA LYS A 354 24.57 12.29 23.42
C LYS A 354 23.26 11.80 22.80
N ALA A 355 22.56 10.88 23.47
CA ALA A 355 21.34 10.26 22.93
C ALA A 355 20.14 11.15 23.06
N HIS A 356 20.10 11.91 24.15
CA HIS A 356 19.12 12.96 24.35
C HIS A 356 19.16 13.99 23.22
N VAL A 357 20.34 14.42 22.75
CA VAL A 357 20.45 15.38 21.63
C VAL A 357 19.82 14.84 20.35
N VAL A 358 20.05 13.56 20.03
CA VAL A 358 19.48 12.90 18.85
C VAL A 358 17.96 12.76 18.99
N VAL A 359 17.47 12.32 20.15
CA VAL A 359 16.04 12.19 20.44
C VAL A 359 15.34 13.55 20.40
N ASP A 360 15.95 14.60 20.95
CA ASP A 360 15.42 15.97 20.91
C ASP A 360 15.29 16.49 19.47
N ALA A 361 16.32 16.26 18.65
CA ALA A 361 16.28 16.63 17.24
C ALA A 361 15.15 15.89 16.51
N TRP A 362 15.03 14.57 16.74
CA TRP A 362 13.93 13.77 16.19
C TRP A 362 12.56 14.23 16.68
N LEU A 363 12.38 14.56 17.96
CA LEU A 363 11.12 15.06 18.51
C LEU A 363 10.73 16.42 17.91
N LYS A 364 11.71 17.31 17.68
CA LYS A 364 11.49 18.58 17.00
C LYS A 364 11.02 18.34 15.57
N GLU A 365 11.69 17.45 14.84
CA GLU A 365 11.32 17.08 13.46
C GLU A 365 9.94 16.43 13.40
N ALA A 366 9.64 15.46 14.27
CA ALA A 366 8.34 14.80 14.33
C ALA A 366 7.18 15.79 14.62
N ARG A 367 7.42 16.77 15.50
CA ARG A 367 6.46 17.85 15.77
C ARG A 367 6.30 18.77 14.56
N ALA A 368 7.39 19.11 13.89
CA ALA A 368 7.37 19.93 12.67
C ALA A 368 6.59 19.23 11.55
N GLN A 369 6.83 17.94 11.31
CA GLN A 369 6.08 17.12 10.35
C GLN A 369 4.60 17.06 10.69
N THR A 370 4.24 16.85 11.96
CA THR A 370 2.84 16.84 12.40
C THR A 370 2.18 18.21 12.16
N ALA A 371 2.88 19.30 12.46
CA ALA A 371 2.40 20.66 12.21
C ALA A 371 2.23 20.94 10.70
N ALA A 372 3.19 20.51 9.88
CA ALA A 372 3.14 20.64 8.42
C ALA A 372 1.96 19.85 7.82
N ASN A 373 1.75 18.60 8.23
CA ASN A 373 0.62 17.77 7.80
C ASN A 373 -0.72 18.41 8.19
N LYS A 374 -0.80 18.98 9.40
CA LYS A 374 -2.00 19.71 9.87
C LYS A 374 -2.26 20.93 9.00
N ALA A 375 -1.22 21.73 8.73
CA ALA A 375 -1.31 22.92 7.90
C ALA A 375 -1.72 22.58 6.46
N GLN A 376 -1.16 21.52 5.87
CA GLN A 376 -1.50 21.04 4.53
C GLN A 376 -2.98 20.63 4.44
N ARG A 377 -3.49 19.89 5.43
CA ARG A 377 -4.91 19.48 5.47
C ARG A 377 -5.86 20.67 5.62
N LEU A 378 -5.52 21.65 6.46
CA LEU A 378 -6.30 22.89 6.59
C LEU A 378 -6.30 23.70 5.30
N ALA A 379 -5.13 23.85 4.66
CA ALA A 379 -5.01 24.53 3.39
C ALA A 379 -5.85 23.85 2.29
N LEU A 380 -5.87 22.51 2.26
CA LEU A 380 -6.68 21.75 1.31
C LEU A 380 -8.19 21.97 1.51
N ILE A 381 -8.65 22.09 2.76
CA ILE A 381 -10.04 22.40 3.07
C ILE A 381 -10.41 23.79 2.55
N GLU A 382 -9.57 24.80 2.78
CA GLU A 382 -9.83 26.17 2.31
C GLU A 382 -9.72 26.30 0.78
N GLU A 383 -8.76 25.60 0.16
CA GLU A 383 -8.64 25.49 -1.29
C GLU A 383 -9.91 24.87 -1.89
N LEU A 384 -10.41 23.79 -1.32
CA LEU A 384 -11.64 23.13 -1.77
C LEU A 384 -12.86 24.06 -1.65
N LYS A 385 -13.00 24.79 -0.54
CA LYS A 385 -14.11 25.74 -0.36
C LYS A 385 -14.06 26.86 -1.39
N THR A 386 -12.87 27.42 -1.64
CA THR A 386 -12.67 28.48 -2.62
C THR A 386 -12.98 27.97 -4.03
N TRP A 387 -12.40 26.82 -4.38
CA TRP A 387 -12.64 26.16 -5.65
C TRP A 387 -14.12 25.84 -5.86
N ALA A 388 -14.82 25.32 -4.84
CA ALA A 388 -16.24 25.01 -4.92
C ALA A 388 -17.09 26.26 -5.18
N ALA A 389 -16.75 27.40 -4.57
CA ALA A 389 -17.46 28.66 -4.80
C ALA A 389 -17.31 29.15 -6.26
N GLU A 390 -16.12 29.00 -6.84
CA GLU A 390 -15.83 29.40 -8.23
C GLU A 390 -16.49 28.47 -9.26
N HIS A 391 -16.64 27.19 -8.93
CA HIS A 391 -17.12 26.15 -9.86
C HIS A 391 -18.57 25.75 -9.63
N ALA A 392 -19.27 26.37 -8.68
CA ALA A 392 -20.65 26.06 -8.30
C ALA A 392 -21.66 26.19 -9.45
N GLN A 393 -21.36 27.00 -10.47
CA GLN A 393 -22.27 27.28 -11.59
C GLN A 393 -21.97 26.44 -12.84
N GLY A 394 -20.89 25.65 -12.86
CA GLY A 394 -20.44 24.91 -14.03
C GLY A 394 -19.95 25.83 -15.16
N PRO A 395 -19.08 25.34 -16.05
CA PRO A 395 -19.72 24.82 -17.26
C PRO A 395 -19.32 23.39 -17.64
N ASP A 396 -18.26 22.82 -17.04
CA ASP A 396 -17.81 21.45 -17.28
C ASP A 396 -18.01 20.57 -16.03
N TRP A 397 -19.18 19.91 -15.93
CA TRP A 397 -19.52 19.02 -14.82
C TRP A 397 -18.63 17.76 -14.76
N LYS A 398 -18.09 17.30 -15.90
CA LYS A 398 -17.14 16.16 -15.94
C LYS A 398 -15.77 16.58 -15.42
N GLY A 399 -15.34 17.80 -15.72
CA GLY A 399 -14.17 18.44 -15.12
C GLY A 399 -14.31 18.57 -13.60
N VAL A 400 -15.45 19.10 -13.13
CA VAL A 400 -15.79 19.24 -11.71
C VAL A 400 -15.70 17.88 -10.99
N ALA A 401 -16.32 16.82 -11.54
CA ALA A 401 -16.26 15.48 -10.95
C ALA A 401 -14.82 14.93 -10.82
N ARG A 402 -13.98 15.12 -11.85
CA ARG A 402 -12.57 14.71 -11.82
C ARG A 402 -11.78 15.48 -10.76
N GLN A 403 -12.01 16.78 -10.64
CA GLN A 403 -11.31 17.61 -9.65
C GLN A 403 -11.71 17.26 -8.22
N LEU A 404 -13.01 17.02 -7.96
CA LEU A 404 -13.49 16.53 -6.67
C LEU A 404 -12.80 15.22 -6.26
N HIS A 405 -12.59 14.30 -7.21
CA HIS A 405 -11.84 13.07 -6.96
C HIS A 405 -10.37 13.35 -6.60
N GLN A 406 -9.73 14.29 -7.29
CA GLN A 406 -8.34 14.69 -6.99
C GLN A 406 -8.22 15.33 -5.60
N PHE A 407 -9.17 16.17 -5.19
CA PHE A 407 -9.24 16.70 -3.82
C PHE A 407 -9.34 15.57 -2.79
N ALA A 408 -10.21 14.58 -3.03
CA ALA A 408 -10.35 13.41 -2.15
C ALA A 408 -9.09 12.52 -2.12
N GLN A 409 -8.35 12.43 -3.23
CA GLN A 409 -7.06 11.73 -3.29
C GLN A 409 -5.99 12.50 -2.49
N ARG A 410 -5.84 13.80 -2.71
CA ARG A 410 -4.90 14.67 -1.97
C ARG A 410 -5.16 14.66 -0.47
N TRP A 411 -6.43 14.58 -0.05
CA TRP A 411 -6.80 14.43 1.36
C TRP A 411 -6.32 13.10 1.95
N ARG A 412 -6.43 11.99 1.21
CA ARG A 412 -5.96 10.67 1.63
C ARG A 412 -4.43 10.59 1.67
N GLU A 413 -3.77 11.23 0.71
CA GLU A 413 -2.31 11.28 0.59
C GLU A 413 -1.63 12.28 1.54
N SER A 414 -2.41 13.19 2.15
CA SER A 414 -1.86 14.11 3.14
C SER A 414 -1.38 13.35 4.38
N GLY A 415 -0.16 13.67 4.83
CA GLY A 415 0.58 12.88 5.80
C GLY A 415 -0.15 12.59 7.13
N HIS A 416 0.44 11.67 7.92
CA HIS A 416 -0.17 11.17 9.14
C HIS A 416 -0.41 12.28 10.19
N LEU A 417 -1.53 12.17 10.90
CA LEU A 417 -1.91 12.99 12.05
C LEU A 417 -2.31 12.11 13.23
N SER A 418 -2.18 12.67 14.44
CA SER A 418 -2.72 12.01 15.63
C SER A 418 -4.24 11.89 15.54
N GLU A 419 -4.80 10.84 16.16
CA GLU A 419 -6.23 10.54 16.17
C GLU A 419 -7.08 11.75 16.62
N LYS A 420 -6.62 12.46 17.67
CA LYS A 420 -7.29 13.67 18.16
C LYS A 420 -7.35 14.78 17.10
N MET A 421 -6.25 15.05 16.41
CA MET A 421 -6.22 16.08 15.36
C MET A 421 -7.02 15.65 14.12
N PHE A 422 -6.98 14.38 13.78
CA PHE A 422 -7.78 13.85 12.68
C PHE A 422 -9.28 13.95 12.99
N ALA A 423 -9.71 13.58 14.19
CA ALA A 423 -11.10 13.70 14.64
C ALA A 423 -11.63 15.15 14.61
N GLU A 424 -10.75 16.14 14.79
CA GLU A 424 -11.10 17.57 14.67
C GLU A 424 -11.25 18.02 13.22
N LEU A 425 -10.37 17.57 12.32
CA LEU A 425 -10.35 18.02 10.92
C LEU A 425 -11.29 17.23 10.01
N GLN A 426 -11.53 15.94 10.30
CA GLN A 426 -12.33 15.05 9.46
C GLN A 426 -13.78 15.55 9.28
N PRO A 427 -14.50 16.06 10.30
CA PRO A 427 -15.83 16.65 10.11
C PRO A 427 -15.80 17.90 9.22
N GLN A 428 -14.77 18.74 9.35
CA GLN A 428 -14.62 19.96 8.54
C GLN A 428 -14.39 19.62 7.07
N TRP A 429 -13.52 18.64 6.80
CA TRP A 429 -13.32 18.09 5.46
C TRP A 429 -14.61 17.51 4.89
N LYS A 430 -15.33 16.68 5.65
CA LYS A 430 -16.61 16.09 5.21
C LYS A 430 -17.64 17.15 4.85
N ALA A 431 -17.77 18.20 5.66
CA ALA A 431 -18.67 19.30 5.37
C ALA A 431 -18.28 20.05 4.08
N ALA A 432 -16.99 20.37 3.91
CA ALA A 432 -16.50 21.08 2.73
C ALA A 432 -16.67 20.25 1.45
N ILE A 433 -16.30 18.96 1.47
CA ILE A 433 -16.41 18.10 0.29
C ILE A 433 -17.86 17.79 -0.06
N HIS A 434 -18.75 17.62 0.93
CA HIS A 434 -20.18 17.46 0.67
C HIS A 434 -20.77 18.71 0.01
N ALA A 435 -20.50 19.89 0.56
CA ALA A 435 -20.95 21.15 -0.02
C ALA A 435 -20.43 21.35 -1.47
N ALA A 436 -19.20 20.89 -1.75
CA ALA A 436 -18.64 20.96 -3.10
C ALA A 436 -19.29 19.98 -4.09
N HIS A 437 -19.88 18.87 -3.62
CA HIS A 437 -20.62 17.91 -4.46
C HIS A 437 -22.06 18.34 -4.74
N GLU A 438 -22.67 19.13 -3.86
CA GLU A 438 -24.09 19.49 -3.93
C GLU A 438 -24.54 20.06 -5.29
N PRO A 439 -23.82 21.00 -5.94
CA PRO A 439 -24.23 21.51 -7.26
C PRO A 439 -24.21 20.43 -8.35
N LEU A 440 -23.20 19.55 -8.34
CA LEU A 440 -23.08 18.45 -9.29
C LEU A 440 -24.22 17.44 -9.09
N GLU A 441 -24.51 17.08 -7.83
CA GLU A 441 -25.62 16.17 -7.50
C GLU A 441 -26.98 16.75 -7.91
N ALA A 442 -27.19 18.05 -7.70
CA ALA A 442 -28.40 18.74 -8.14
C ALA A 442 -28.57 18.66 -9.67
N VAL A 443 -27.50 18.91 -10.43
CA VAL A 443 -27.53 18.82 -11.89
C VAL A 443 -27.71 17.38 -12.39
N GLN A 444 -27.07 16.39 -11.76
CA GLN A 444 -27.27 14.98 -12.05
C GLN A 444 -28.71 14.55 -11.80
N LYS A 445 -29.32 14.99 -10.69
CA LYS A 445 -30.73 14.71 -10.38
C LYS A 445 -31.66 15.26 -11.46
N VAL A 446 -31.47 16.53 -11.86
CA VAL A 446 -32.28 17.16 -12.93
C VAL A 446 -32.06 16.45 -14.28
N SER A 447 -30.85 15.97 -14.55
CA SER A 447 -30.55 15.20 -15.77
C SER A 447 -31.26 13.84 -15.78
N LEU A 448 -31.27 13.14 -14.64
CA LEU A 448 -32.01 11.88 -14.49
C LEU A 448 -33.51 12.07 -14.70
N GLU A 449 -34.09 13.14 -14.14
CA GLU A 449 -35.50 13.49 -14.34
C GLU A 449 -35.81 13.75 -15.83
N ARG A 450 -34.95 14.49 -16.54
CA ARG A 450 -35.07 14.72 -18.00
C ARG A 450 -34.96 13.42 -18.79
N ARG A 451 -34.01 12.55 -18.48
CA ARG A 451 -33.85 11.23 -19.13
C ARG A 451 -35.08 10.35 -18.91
N ASN A 452 -35.63 10.33 -17.69
CA ASN A 452 -36.86 9.60 -17.40
C ASN A 452 -38.05 10.14 -18.20
N ALA A 453 -38.17 11.45 -18.37
CA ALA A 453 -39.20 12.06 -19.22
C ALA A 453 -39.03 11.67 -20.70
N LEU A 454 -37.79 11.67 -21.23
CA LEU A 454 -37.50 11.21 -22.59
C LEU A 454 -37.83 9.72 -22.78
N ILE A 455 -37.60 8.88 -21.77
CA ILE A 455 -37.98 7.45 -21.81
C ILE A 455 -39.50 7.30 -21.87
N ALA A 456 -40.26 8.05 -21.06
CA ALA A 456 -41.72 8.02 -21.09
C ALA A 456 -42.27 8.51 -22.45
N GLU A 457 -41.66 9.53 -23.03
CA GLU A 457 -41.98 10.00 -24.38
C GLU A 457 -41.67 8.92 -25.43
N ALA A 458 -40.52 8.24 -25.32
CA ALA A 458 -40.15 7.12 -26.19
C ALA A 458 -41.19 5.99 -26.14
N GLN A 459 -41.65 5.62 -24.94
CA GLN A 459 -42.68 4.60 -24.75
C GLN A 459 -43.99 5.00 -25.41
N THR A 460 -44.39 6.27 -25.26
CA THR A 460 -45.62 6.81 -25.88
C THR A 460 -45.52 6.78 -27.40
N LEU A 461 -44.40 7.20 -27.97
CA LEU A 461 -44.15 7.17 -29.41
C LEU A 461 -44.10 5.73 -29.96
N GLY A 462 -43.53 4.80 -29.20
CA GLY A 462 -43.46 3.38 -29.56
C GLY A 462 -44.82 2.66 -29.50
N ALA A 463 -45.72 3.11 -28.64
CA ALA A 463 -47.09 2.59 -28.53
C ALA A 463 -48.06 3.16 -29.57
N ALA A 464 -47.66 4.18 -30.33
CA ALA A 464 -48.51 4.81 -31.34
C ALA A 464 -48.81 3.86 -32.53
N PRO A 465 -50.04 3.82 -33.06
CA PRO A 465 -50.40 2.94 -34.20
C PRO A 465 -49.58 3.19 -35.48
N THR A 466 -49.02 4.39 -35.63
CA THR A 466 -48.14 4.78 -36.73
C THR A 466 -46.88 5.45 -36.19
N LEU A 467 -45.72 4.94 -36.59
CA LEU A 467 -44.44 5.44 -36.10
C LEU A 467 -44.04 6.73 -36.82
N ARG A 468 -43.98 7.83 -36.07
CA ARG A 468 -43.51 9.12 -36.57
C ARG A 468 -41.99 9.24 -36.53
N ILE A 469 -41.34 8.94 -37.66
CA ILE A 469 -39.87 8.92 -37.78
C ILE A 469 -39.24 10.28 -37.43
N ASP A 470 -39.90 11.38 -37.78
CA ASP A 470 -39.47 12.74 -37.45
C ASP A 470 -39.43 12.98 -35.92
N ALA A 471 -40.46 12.56 -35.20
CA ALA A 471 -40.54 12.68 -33.74
C ALA A 471 -39.49 11.79 -33.04
N VAL A 472 -39.26 10.58 -33.55
CA VAL A 472 -38.21 9.68 -33.05
C VAL A 472 -36.82 10.28 -33.23
N LYS A 473 -36.52 10.89 -34.38
CA LYS A 473 -35.25 11.59 -34.61
C LYS A 473 -35.06 12.79 -33.68
N ALA A 474 -36.12 13.58 -33.45
CA ALA A 474 -36.08 14.72 -32.53
C ALA A 474 -35.87 14.28 -31.07
N LEU A 475 -36.48 13.16 -30.66
CA LEU A 475 -36.23 12.53 -29.36
C LEU A 475 -34.78 12.05 -29.24
N GLN A 476 -34.26 11.37 -30.26
CA GLN A 476 -32.88 10.88 -30.29
C GLN A 476 -31.87 12.03 -30.15
N GLN A 477 -32.09 13.14 -30.84
CA GLN A 477 -31.24 14.33 -30.72
C GLN A 477 -31.23 14.89 -29.29
N ARG A 478 -32.41 15.10 -28.69
CA ARG A 478 -32.51 15.57 -27.29
C ARG A 478 -31.86 14.62 -26.30
N TRP A 479 -31.96 13.30 -26.53
CA TRP A 479 -31.26 12.31 -25.72
C TRP A 479 -29.74 12.44 -25.81
N GLN A 480 -29.19 12.64 -27.01
CA GLN A 480 -27.75 12.85 -27.20
C GLN A 480 -27.27 14.14 -26.51
N GLU A 481 -28.02 15.23 -26.65
CA GLU A 481 -27.72 16.50 -25.98
C GLU A 481 -27.67 16.32 -24.44
N GLU A 482 -28.65 15.62 -23.86
CA GLU A 482 -28.73 15.35 -22.42
C GLU A 482 -27.65 14.35 -21.94
N ALA A 483 -27.21 13.42 -22.79
CA ALA A 483 -26.11 12.50 -22.48
C ALA A 483 -24.74 13.21 -22.45
N HIS A 484 -24.59 14.31 -23.19
CA HIS A 484 -23.34 15.07 -23.23
C HIS A 484 -23.24 16.14 -22.14
N ALA A 485 -24.37 16.65 -21.62
CA ALA A 485 -24.44 17.80 -20.72
C ALA A 485 -23.93 17.58 -19.28
N VAL A 486 -24.03 16.36 -18.73
CA VAL A 486 -23.71 16.04 -17.33
C VAL A 486 -22.88 14.76 -17.22
#